data_AF-A0A2T3ZRK4-F1
#
_entry.id   AF-A0A2T3ZRK4-F1
#
_cell.length_a   1.000
_cell.length_b   1.000
_cell.length_c   1.000
_cell.angle_alpha   90.00
_cell.angle_beta   90.00
_cell.angle_gamma   90.00
#
_symmetry.space_group_name_H-M   'P 1'
#
loop_
_entity.id
_entity.type
_entity.pdbx_description
1 polymer ?
#
loop_
_entity_poly.entity_id
_entity_poly.type
_entity_poly.pdbx_seq_one_letter_code
_entity_poly.pdbx_strand_id
1 'polypeptide(L)'
;VAQQQLRPYIKNSLQDAVLRLPSYVVTFLRGRVRPDQIIGMRDSYVNALLIQSRGTAADPPCNACQEKMILDADGYANPFPTCVRLPGHFGSSCGNCKWRDHAARCSRRD
;
A
#
# COMPACT_ATOMS: atom_id res chain seq x y z
N VAL A 1 -5.63 20.60 -7.92
CA VAL A 1 -4.51 19.96 -7.17
C VAL A 1 -4.78 18.47 -7.09
N ALA A 2 -4.49 17.72 -8.16
CA ALA A 2 -4.50 16.27 -8.11
C ALA A 2 -3.16 15.79 -7.52
N GLN A 3 -3.11 14.62 -6.87
CA GLN A 3 -1.89 13.91 -6.44
C GLN A 3 -1.18 14.36 -5.15
N GLN A 4 -1.59 15.46 -4.50
CA GLN A 4 -0.98 15.94 -3.23
C GLN A 4 -1.83 15.68 -1.97
N GLN A 5 -2.88 14.86 -2.06
CA GLN A 5 -3.79 14.59 -0.94
C GLN A 5 -3.09 13.97 0.28
N LEU A 6 -1.97 13.25 0.06
CA LEU A 6 -1.19 12.66 1.14
C LEU A 6 -0.21 13.63 1.81
N ARG A 7 0.01 14.83 1.25
CA ARG A 7 1.03 15.79 1.70
C ARG A 7 0.92 16.16 3.20
N PRO A 8 -0.28 16.37 3.77
CA PRO A 8 -0.42 16.66 5.20
C PRO A 8 0.00 15.50 6.13
N TYR A 9 0.12 14.28 5.60
CA TYR A 9 0.39 13.07 6.38
C TYR A 9 1.84 12.57 6.24
N ILE A 10 2.67 13.27 5.46
CA ILE A 10 4.10 12.97 5.26
C ILE A 10 4.89 13.44 6.47
N LYS A 11 5.74 12.56 7.01
CA LYS A 11 6.52 12.83 8.24
C LYS A 11 8.03 12.80 8.06
N ASN A 12 8.53 12.22 6.98
CA ASN A 12 9.96 12.03 6.78
C ASN A 12 10.37 12.20 5.31
N SER A 13 11.68 12.34 5.09
CA SER A 13 12.28 12.57 3.77
C SER A 13 12.04 11.43 2.79
N LEU A 14 11.98 10.17 3.26
CA LEU A 14 11.66 9.02 2.42
C LEU A 14 10.23 9.10 1.88
N GLN A 15 9.25 9.40 2.74
CA GLN A 15 7.85 9.57 2.33
C GLN A 15 7.68 10.77 1.39
N ASP A 16 8.38 11.87 1.65
CA ASP A 16 8.37 13.06 0.78
C ASP A 16 8.99 12.77 -0.59
N ALA A 17 10.09 12.01 -0.64
CA ALA A 17 10.70 11.56 -1.88
C ALA A 17 9.75 10.68 -2.70
N VAL A 18 9.06 9.73 -2.06
CA VAL A 18 8.07 8.88 -2.73
C VAL A 18 6.86 9.69 -3.19
N LEU A 19 6.40 10.67 -2.41
CA LEU A 19 5.26 11.51 -2.78
C LEU A 19 5.47 12.24 -4.11
N ARG A 20 6.73 12.59 -4.43
CA ARG A 20 7.13 13.25 -5.70
C ARG A 20 7.10 12.35 -6.93
N LEU A 21 7.01 11.03 -6.76
CA LEU A 21 6.88 10.11 -7.89
C LEU A 21 5.50 10.23 -8.56
N PRO A 22 5.39 9.87 -9.86
CA PRO A 22 4.09 9.79 -10.54
C PRO A 22 3.10 8.96 -9.75
N SER A 23 1.86 9.43 -9.65
CA SER A 23 0.83 8.76 -8.87
C SER A 23 -0.29 8.19 -9.74
N TYR A 24 -0.82 7.06 -9.30
CA TYR A 24 -2.04 6.43 -9.77
C TYR A 24 -3.16 6.60 -8.74
N VAL A 25 -4.41 6.48 -9.21
CA VAL A 25 -5.58 6.45 -8.33
C VAL A 25 -5.50 5.19 -7.46
N VAL A 26 -5.67 5.37 -6.14
CA VAL A 26 -5.68 4.24 -5.20
C VAL A 26 -7.10 3.72 -5.06
N THR A 27 -7.31 2.48 -5.49
CA THR A 27 -8.55 1.74 -5.24
C THR A 27 -8.40 0.91 -3.98
N PHE A 28 -9.43 0.88 -3.14
CA PHE A 28 -9.49 0.04 -1.96
C PHE A 28 -10.91 -0.48 -1.74
N LEU A 29 -11.02 -1.62 -1.08
CA LEU A 29 -12.32 -2.25 -0.80
C LEU A 29 -13.11 -1.41 0.20
N ARG A 30 -14.40 -1.21 -0.10
CA ARG A 30 -15.32 -0.42 0.73
C ARG A 30 -15.32 -0.95 2.17
N GLY A 31 -15.17 -0.05 3.15
CA GLY A 31 -15.15 -0.39 4.58
C GLY A 31 -13.85 -1.04 5.09
N ARG A 32 -12.88 -1.34 4.23
CA ARG A 32 -11.58 -1.92 4.64
C ARG A 32 -10.49 -0.88 4.92
N VAL A 33 -10.65 0.32 4.37
CA VAL A 33 -9.88 1.51 4.73
C VAL A 33 -10.85 2.49 5.38
N ARG A 34 -10.61 2.82 6.65
CA ARG A 34 -11.44 3.80 7.36
C ARG A 34 -10.68 5.13 7.57
N PRO A 35 -11.36 6.29 7.51
CA PRO A 35 -10.70 7.59 7.66
C PRO A 35 -9.95 7.76 8.98
N ASP A 36 -10.46 7.21 10.09
CA ASP A 36 -9.83 7.21 11.42
C ASP A 36 -8.43 6.59 11.40
N GLN A 37 -8.23 5.55 10.59
CA GLN A 37 -6.93 4.88 10.45
C GLN A 37 -5.91 5.82 9.79
N ILE A 38 -6.33 6.60 8.81
CA ILE A 38 -5.46 7.55 8.09
C ILE A 38 -5.20 8.79 8.96
N ILE A 39 -6.23 9.32 9.63
CA ILE A 39 -6.13 10.48 10.53
C ILE A 39 -5.23 10.17 11.73
N GLY A 40 -5.22 8.92 12.21
CA GLY A 40 -4.28 8.46 13.23
C GLY A 40 -2.80 8.48 12.78
N MET A 41 -2.53 8.80 11.52
CA MET A 41 -1.20 9.01 10.95
C MET A 41 -0.21 7.87 11.19
N ARG A 42 -0.63 6.61 11.38
CA ARG A 42 0.34 5.53 11.55
C ARG A 42 1.12 5.34 10.25
N ASP A 43 2.45 5.28 10.37
CA ASP A 43 3.35 5.21 9.21
C ASP A 43 3.03 4.02 8.29
N SER A 44 2.55 2.91 8.84
CA SER A 44 2.13 1.73 8.07
C SER A 44 1.03 2.06 7.05
N TYR A 45 0.05 2.88 7.43
CA TYR A 45 -1.08 3.26 6.56
C TYR A 45 -0.66 4.28 5.50
N VAL A 46 0.08 5.32 5.90
CA VAL A 46 0.58 6.34 4.96
C VAL A 46 1.54 5.69 3.94
N ASN A 47 2.47 4.85 4.40
CA ASN A 47 3.39 4.13 3.53
C ASN A 47 2.65 3.17 2.59
N ALA A 48 1.61 2.48 3.07
CA ALA A 48 0.81 1.60 2.22
C ALA A 48 0.08 2.38 1.11
N LEU A 49 -0.50 3.54 1.43
CA LEU A 49 -1.12 4.42 0.43
C LEU A 49 -0.09 4.97 -0.56
N LEU A 50 1.11 5.34 -0.11
CA LEU A 50 2.21 5.74 -0.98
C LEU A 50 2.62 4.61 -1.92
N ILE A 51 2.79 3.38 -1.40
CA ILE A 51 3.10 2.20 -2.24
C ILE A 51 2.01 1.97 -3.28
N GLN A 52 0.74 1.98 -2.87
CA GLN A 52 -0.37 1.70 -3.79
C GLN A 52 -0.54 2.76 -4.88
N SER A 53 -0.21 4.02 -4.58
CA SER A 53 -0.29 5.10 -5.56
C SER A 53 0.94 5.19 -6.45
N ARG A 54 2.14 4.77 -6.02
CA ARG A 54 3.40 4.99 -6.76
C ARG A 54 4.03 3.71 -7.29
N GLY A 55 3.60 2.57 -6.78
CA GLY A 55 4.16 1.28 -7.10
C GLY A 55 3.58 0.65 -8.35
N THR A 56 4.07 -0.56 -8.65
CA THR A 56 3.59 -1.41 -9.74
C THR A 56 2.94 -2.67 -9.17
N ALA A 57 1.97 -3.23 -9.89
CA ALA A 57 1.38 -4.51 -9.53
C ALA A 57 2.45 -5.60 -9.57
N ALA A 58 2.52 -6.41 -8.51
CA ALA A 58 3.36 -7.58 -8.45
C ALA A 58 2.66 -8.74 -9.16
N ASP A 59 3.33 -9.28 -10.17
CA ASP A 59 2.92 -10.51 -10.85
C ASP A 59 4.09 -11.52 -10.80
N PRO A 60 3.93 -12.67 -10.11
CA PRO A 60 2.77 -13.04 -9.30
C PRO A 60 2.64 -12.20 -8.01
N PRO A 61 1.45 -12.12 -7.39
CA PRO A 61 1.27 -11.48 -6.08
C PRO A 61 2.13 -12.15 -4.99
N CYS A 62 2.28 -11.51 -3.84
CA CYS A 62 2.89 -12.16 -2.67
C CYS A 62 1.93 -13.19 -2.06
N ASN A 63 2.48 -14.17 -1.34
CA ASN A 63 1.71 -15.30 -0.78
C ASN A 63 0.57 -14.81 0.11
N ALA A 64 0.83 -13.81 0.97
CA ALA A 64 -0.19 -13.24 1.85
C ALA A 64 -1.34 -12.54 1.09
N CYS A 65 -1.04 -11.94 -0.08
CA CYS A 65 -2.08 -11.40 -0.96
C CYS A 65 -2.81 -12.52 -1.69
N GLN A 66 -2.08 -13.49 -2.24
CA GLN A 66 -2.64 -14.63 -2.96
C GLN A 66 -3.58 -15.45 -2.08
N GLU A 67 -3.19 -15.77 -0.85
CA GLU A 67 -4.03 -16.45 0.13
C GLU A 67 -5.32 -15.66 0.40
N LYS A 68 -5.24 -14.33 0.45
CA LYS A 68 -6.43 -13.49 0.64
C LYS A 68 -7.33 -13.46 -0.58
N MET A 69 -6.74 -13.40 -1.78
CA MET A 69 -7.48 -13.47 -3.04
C MET A 69 -8.20 -14.81 -3.20
N ILE A 70 -7.63 -15.92 -2.73
CA ILE A 70 -8.28 -17.24 -2.74
C ILE A 70 -9.49 -17.30 -1.80
N LEU A 71 -9.40 -16.64 -0.64
CA LEU A 71 -10.46 -16.64 0.38
C LEU A 71 -11.58 -15.63 0.10
N ASP A 72 -11.34 -14.66 -0.78
CA ASP A 72 -12.27 -13.59 -1.11
C ASP A 72 -13.03 -13.95 -2.39
N ALA A 73 -14.37 -13.85 -2.38
CA ALA A 73 -15.21 -14.27 -3.50
C ALA A 73 -14.96 -13.45 -4.78
N ASP A 74 -14.49 -12.21 -4.63
CA ASP A 74 -14.17 -11.33 -5.75
C ASP A 74 -12.67 -11.37 -6.13
N GLY A 75 -11.86 -12.19 -5.43
CA GLY A 75 -10.45 -12.39 -5.76
C GLY A 75 -9.51 -11.28 -5.28
N TYR A 76 -9.81 -10.59 -4.16
CA TYR A 76 -9.05 -9.43 -3.70
C TYR A 76 -8.11 -9.67 -2.49
N ALA A 77 -6.97 -8.98 -2.46
CA ALA A 77 -5.94 -9.18 -1.42
C ALA A 77 -6.21 -8.47 -0.06
N ASN A 78 -6.99 -7.38 -0.06
CA ASN A 78 -7.48 -6.63 1.11
C ASN A 78 -6.40 -5.91 1.97
N PRO A 79 -6.52 -4.58 2.24
CA PRO A 79 -7.64 -3.71 1.87
C PRO A 79 -7.58 -3.24 0.43
N PHE A 80 -6.44 -3.35 -0.23
CA PHE A 80 -6.29 -3.03 -1.64
C PHE A 80 -6.56 -4.27 -2.48
N PRO A 81 -7.33 -4.16 -3.57
CA PRO A 81 -7.64 -5.30 -4.42
C PRO A 81 -6.37 -5.91 -5.03
N THR A 82 -5.42 -5.05 -5.42
CA THR A 82 -4.19 -5.44 -6.11
C THR A 82 -2.98 -5.46 -5.17
N CYS A 83 -2.09 -6.45 -5.38
CA CYS A 83 -0.81 -6.55 -4.70
C CYS A 83 0.22 -5.60 -5.34
N VAL A 84 0.25 -4.32 -4.94
CA VAL A 84 1.20 -3.33 -5.48
C VAL A 84 2.46 -3.24 -4.62
N ARG A 85 3.63 -3.14 -5.25
CA ARG A 85 4.96 -2.97 -4.62
C ARG A 85 5.64 -1.71 -5.13
N LEU A 86 6.52 -1.16 -4.31
CA LEU A 86 7.43 -0.09 -4.71
C LEU A 86 8.88 -0.51 -4.41
N PRO A 87 9.56 -1.22 -5.34
CA PRO A 87 10.93 -1.66 -5.14
C PRO A 87 11.88 -0.51 -4.80
N GLY A 88 12.88 -0.78 -3.95
CA GLY A 88 13.84 0.22 -3.46
C GLY A 88 13.31 1.13 -2.34
N HIS A 89 12.02 1.05 -2.00
CA HIS A 89 11.42 1.85 -0.93
C HIS A 89 10.68 0.97 0.08
N PHE A 90 10.63 1.42 1.35
CA PHE A 90 9.84 0.80 2.41
C PHE A 90 10.10 -0.70 2.67
N GLY A 91 11.31 -1.19 2.35
CA GLY A 91 11.69 -2.61 2.41
C GLY A 91 11.08 -3.44 1.29
N SER A 92 10.69 -2.80 0.18
CA SER A 92 10.14 -3.40 -1.05
C SER A 92 8.92 -4.30 -0.87
N SER A 93 8.28 -4.25 0.31
CA SER A 93 7.05 -4.97 0.63
C SER A 93 5.85 -4.38 -0.12
N CYS A 94 4.81 -5.19 -0.34
CA CYS A 94 3.58 -4.70 -0.98
C CYS A 94 2.74 -3.84 -0.03
N GLY A 95 1.87 -2.99 -0.60
CA GLY A 95 0.99 -2.10 0.16
C GLY A 95 0.05 -2.82 1.13
N ASN A 96 -0.45 -4.01 0.77
CA ASN A 96 -1.31 -4.82 1.66
C ASN A 96 -0.54 -5.35 2.88
N CYS A 97 0.69 -5.84 2.69
CA CYS A 97 1.55 -6.25 3.81
C CYS A 97 1.95 -5.05 4.66
N LYS A 98 2.27 -3.91 4.03
CA LYS A 98 2.62 -2.67 4.74
C LYS A 98 1.47 -2.16 5.58
N TRP A 99 0.25 -2.17 5.05
CA TRP A 99 -0.96 -1.71 5.75
C TRP A 99 -1.18 -2.45 7.07
N ARG A 100 -1.00 -3.78 7.06
CA ARG A 100 -1.15 -4.65 8.24
C ARG A 100 0.07 -4.63 9.16
N ASP A 101 1.07 -3.81 8.85
CA ASP A 101 2.38 -3.79 9.52
C ASP A 101 3.11 -5.14 9.49
N HIS A 102 2.85 -5.93 8.45
CA HIS A 102 3.43 -7.25 8.19
C HIS A 102 4.43 -7.20 7.03
N ALA A 103 5.09 -6.06 6.81
CA ALA A 103 6.04 -5.88 5.71
C ALA A 103 7.14 -6.95 5.69
N ALA A 104 7.63 -7.35 6.88
CA ALA A 104 8.62 -8.41 7.03
C ALA A 104 8.13 -9.79 6.55
N ARG A 105 6.82 -10.04 6.50
CA ARG A 105 6.23 -11.32 6.05
C ARG A 105 5.87 -11.32 4.56
N CYS A 106 6.17 -10.25 3.84
CA CYS A 106 5.91 -10.18 2.41
C CYS A 106 6.89 -11.11 1.67
N SER A 107 6.39 -12.14 0.98
CA SER A 107 7.22 -13.06 0.18
C SER A 107 7.82 -12.44 -1.08
N ARG A 108 7.47 -11.17 -1.35
CA ARG A 108 8.00 -10.34 -2.41
C ARG A 108 8.71 -9.13 -1.82
N ARG A 109 9.43 -9.25 -0.71
CA ARG A 109 10.36 -8.19 -0.29
C ARG A 109 11.71 -8.43 -0.96
N ASP A 110 12.53 -7.39 -1.06
CA ASP A 110 13.93 -7.54 -1.47
C ASP A 110 14.78 -8.00 -0.26
#